data_AF-A0A1H8S247-F1
#
_entry.id   AF-A0A1H8S247-F1
#
_cell.length_a   1.000
_cell.length_b   1.000
_cell.length_c   1.000
_cell.angle_alpha   90.00
_cell.angle_beta   90.00
_cell.angle_gamma   90.00
#
_symmetry.space_group_name_H-M   'P 1'
#
loop_
_entity.id
_entity.type
_entity.pdbx_description
1 polymer ?
#
loop_
_entity_poly.entity_id
_entity_poly.type
_entity_poly.pdbx_seq_one_letter_code
_entity_poly.pdbx_strand_id
1 'polypeptide(L)'
;MSGRGRGTPEPARSFVDGDTHFRLEREEQPVGDGGLTAVRPTGVVICEECGQSATNIDEIPHAKDCDQRFVHSRFYAAHMLDGRCGSLLSDEVGAVAGSSAGD
;
A
#
# COMPACT_ATOMS: atom_id res chain seq x y z
N MET A 1 -20.37 -19.36 27.54
CA MET A 1 -20.42 -18.80 26.16
C MET A 1 -19.47 -17.62 26.11
N SER A 2 -18.18 -17.88 25.91
CA SER A 2 -17.12 -16.87 26.00
C SER A 2 -17.11 -16.00 24.74
N GLY A 3 -17.03 -14.69 24.96
CA GLY A 3 -17.25 -13.65 23.96
C GLY A 3 -16.34 -13.75 22.73
N ARG A 4 -16.95 -13.50 21.56
CA ARG A 4 -16.23 -13.24 20.32
C ARG A 4 -15.58 -11.86 20.47
N GLY A 5 -14.32 -11.82 20.86
CA GLY A 5 -13.50 -10.64 20.64
C GLY A 5 -13.50 -10.38 19.13
N ARG A 6 -14.03 -9.22 18.72
CA ARG A 6 -13.74 -8.68 17.38
C ARG A 6 -12.25 -8.37 17.39
N GLY A 7 -11.44 -9.30 16.90
CA GLY A 7 -10.02 -9.03 16.67
C GLY A 7 -9.95 -7.76 15.85
N THR A 8 -9.15 -6.79 16.29
CA THR A 8 -8.71 -5.71 15.42
C THR A 8 -8.16 -6.38 14.16
N PRO A 9 -8.62 -6.01 12.95
CA PRO A 9 -8.00 -6.54 11.74
C PRO A 9 -6.50 -6.26 11.86
N GLU A 10 -5.69 -7.31 11.71
CA GLU A 10 -4.24 -7.11 11.69
C GLU A 10 -3.94 -6.10 10.58
N PRO A 11 -3.14 -5.06 10.86
CA PRO A 11 -2.83 -4.05 9.87
C PRO A 11 -2.27 -4.75 8.64
N ALA A 12 -2.82 -4.46 7.46
CA ALA A 12 -2.34 -5.08 6.25
C ALA A 12 -0.84 -4.85 6.09
N ARG A 13 -0.10 -5.92 5.77
CA ARG A 13 1.35 -5.89 5.60
C ARG A 13 1.73 -4.89 4.51
N SER A 14 2.79 -4.15 4.74
CA SER A 14 3.29 -3.16 3.80
C SER A 14 4.50 -3.65 3.03
N PHE A 15 4.66 -3.22 1.77
CA PHE A 15 5.83 -3.61 0.96
C PHE A 15 7.15 -3.00 1.47
N VAL A 16 7.06 -2.12 2.47
CA VAL A 16 8.23 -1.58 3.19
C VAL A 16 8.52 -2.36 4.47
N ASP A 17 7.72 -3.38 4.80
CA ASP A 17 7.99 -4.25 5.93
C ASP A 17 9.20 -5.14 5.59
N GLY A 18 10.10 -5.31 6.56
CA GLY A 18 11.41 -5.96 6.33
C GLY A 18 11.33 -7.46 6.01
N ASP A 19 10.15 -8.06 6.15
CA ASP A 19 9.84 -9.44 5.80
C ASP A 19 9.16 -9.56 4.42
N THR A 20 9.20 -8.49 3.62
CA THR A 20 8.76 -8.49 2.22
C THR A 20 9.95 -8.32 1.28
N HIS A 21 9.94 -9.06 0.17
CA HIS A 21 11.08 -9.20 -0.74
C HIS A 21 10.67 -8.82 -2.17
N PHE A 22 11.29 -7.76 -2.67
CA PHE A 22 11.10 -7.22 -4.01
C PHE A 22 12.42 -6.78 -4.61
N ARG A 23 12.58 -7.01 -5.91
CA ARG A 23 13.77 -6.61 -6.67
C ARG A 23 13.39 -5.68 -7.81
N LEU A 24 14.18 -4.64 -8.01
CA LEU A 24 14.15 -3.85 -9.24
C LEU A 24 14.91 -4.59 -10.34
N GLU A 25 14.23 -4.83 -11.45
CA GLU A 25 14.87 -5.33 -12.65
C GLU A 25 15.83 -4.27 -13.21
N ARG A 26 16.98 -4.75 -13.69
CA ARG A 26 18.04 -3.94 -14.24
C ARG A 26 18.48 -4.52 -15.56
N GLU A 27 18.74 -3.65 -16.51
CA GLU A 27 19.30 -4.01 -17.82
C GLU A 27 20.71 -3.46 -17.95
N GLU A 28 21.53 -4.21 -18.69
CA GLU A 28 22.87 -3.81 -19.08
C GLU A 28 22.83 -3.21 -20.49
N GLN A 29 23.31 -1.98 -20.62
CA GLN A 29 23.34 -1.27 -21.89
C GLN A 29 24.75 -0.76 -22.18
N PRO A 30 25.32 -1.03 -23.36
CA PRO A 30 26.62 -0.48 -23.74
C PRO A 30 26.58 1.04 -23.80
N VAL A 31 27.69 1.67 -23.38
CA VAL A 31 27.89 3.11 -23.39
C VAL A 31 28.94 3.45 -24.43
N GLY A 32 28.47 3.88 -25.60
CA GLY A 32 29.33 4.19 -26.75
C GLY A 32 30.09 2.98 -27.28
N ASP A 33 31.15 3.23 -28.04
CA ASP A 33 31.91 2.18 -28.76
C ASP A 33 33.10 1.61 -27.96
N GLY A 34 33.28 2.08 -26.72
CA GLY A 34 34.47 1.78 -25.89
C GLY A 34 34.41 0.50 -25.06
N GLY A 35 33.39 -0.35 -25.26
CA GLY A 35 33.22 -1.60 -24.50
C GLY A 35 32.82 -1.39 -23.02
N LEU A 36 32.38 -0.19 -22.64
CA LEU A 36 31.81 0.09 -21.31
C LEU A 36 30.32 -0.27 -21.29
N THR A 37 29.85 -0.81 -20.17
CA THR A 37 28.44 -1.15 -19.95
C THR A 37 27.90 -0.40 -18.74
N ALA A 38 26.72 0.21 -18.87
CA ALA A 38 25.97 0.79 -17.78
C ALA A 38 24.81 -0.12 -17.37
N VAL A 39 24.62 -0.27 -16.06
CA VAL A 39 23.46 -0.94 -15.49
C VAL A 39 22.39 0.10 -15.20
N ARG A 40 21.20 -0.05 -15.81
CA ARG A 40 20.06 0.87 -15.62
C ARG A 40 18.87 0.13 -15.03
N PRO A 41 18.12 0.73 -14.09
CA PRO A 41 16.84 0.18 -13.66
C PRO A 41 15.83 0.28 -14.80
N THR A 42 15.09 -0.79 -15.08
CA THR A 42 14.05 -0.81 -16.13
C THR A 42 12.75 -0.15 -15.66
N GLY A 43 12.59 0.04 -14.35
CA GLY A 43 11.34 0.47 -13.73
C GLY A 43 10.38 -0.70 -13.44
N VAL A 44 10.76 -1.93 -13.79
CA VAL A 44 10.01 -3.13 -13.45
C VAL A 44 10.41 -3.60 -12.05
N VAL A 45 9.41 -3.87 -11.21
CA VAL A 45 9.54 -4.46 -9.89
C VAL A 45 9.12 -5.93 -9.97
N ILE A 46 9.93 -6.81 -9.40
CA ILE A 46 9.72 -8.26 -9.36
C ILE A 46 9.50 -8.67 -7.91
N CYS A 47 8.41 -9.41 -7.65
CA CYS A 47 8.21 -10.10 -6.38
C CYS A 47 9.16 -11.32 -6.29
N GLU A 48 9.98 -11.40 -5.26
CA GLU A 48 10.96 -12.49 -5.14
C GLU A 48 10.32 -13.82 -4.67
N GLU A 49 9.10 -13.77 -4.12
CA GLU A 49 8.37 -14.96 -3.66
C GLU A 49 7.67 -15.72 -4.80
N CYS A 50 7.09 -15.00 -5.77
CA CYS A 50 6.31 -15.62 -6.84
C CYS A 50 6.79 -15.29 -8.27
N GLY A 51 7.84 -14.48 -8.40
CA GLY A 51 8.46 -14.10 -9.67
C GLY A 51 7.62 -13.22 -10.59
N GLN A 52 6.41 -12.84 -10.18
CA GLN A 52 5.54 -11.94 -10.95
C GLN A 52 6.07 -10.50 -10.88
N SER A 53 5.76 -9.71 -11.90
CA SER A 53 6.33 -8.38 -12.05
C SER A 53 5.35 -7.35 -12.62
N ALA A 54 5.54 -6.09 -12.25
CA ALA A 54 4.82 -4.95 -12.81
C ALA A 54 5.69 -3.69 -12.71
N THR A 55 5.25 -2.58 -13.30
CA THR A 55 5.92 -1.28 -13.17
C THR A 55 5.58 -0.55 -11.86
N ASN A 56 4.54 -1.02 -11.16
CA ASN A 56 4.13 -0.53 -9.85
C ASN A 56 4.02 -1.72 -8.88
N ILE A 57 4.63 -1.59 -7.70
CA ILE A 57 4.66 -2.64 -6.69
C ILE A 57 3.26 -3.00 -6.17
N ASP A 58 2.34 -2.03 -6.09
CA ASP A 58 0.95 -2.24 -5.66
C ASP A 58 0.09 -2.96 -6.72
N GLU A 59 0.59 -3.07 -7.96
CA GLU A 59 -0.14 -3.62 -9.11
C GLU A 59 0.44 -4.96 -9.61
N ILE A 60 1.38 -5.55 -8.87
CA ILE A 60 1.96 -6.84 -9.25
C ILE A 60 0.85 -7.91 -9.26
N PRO A 61 0.63 -8.62 -10.38
CA PRO A 61 -0.39 -9.66 -10.49
C PRO A 61 0.12 -10.95 -9.83
N HIS A 62 0.15 -10.95 -8.50
CA HIS A 62 0.70 -12.06 -7.72
C HIS A 62 0.06 -13.41 -8.06
N ALA A 63 0.85 -14.48 -7.93
CA ALA A 63 0.33 -15.83 -7.95
C ALA A 63 -0.67 -16.05 -6.80
N LYS A 64 -1.65 -16.93 -7.01
CA LYS A 64 -2.75 -17.16 -6.05
C LYS A 64 -2.25 -17.64 -4.68
N ASP A 65 -1.13 -18.32 -4.67
CA ASP A 65 -0.46 -18.92 -3.52
C ASP A 65 0.72 -18.08 -2.99
N CYS A 66 0.94 -16.87 -3.52
CA CYS A 66 2.00 -15.99 -3.04
C CYS A 66 1.67 -15.41 -1.65
N ASP A 67 2.63 -15.52 -0.73
CA ASP A 67 2.51 -14.99 0.64
C ASP A 67 2.50 -13.45 0.70
N GLN A 68 3.00 -12.78 -0.35
CA GLN A 68 3.02 -11.32 -0.48
C GLN A 68 1.83 -10.75 -1.28
N ARG A 69 0.83 -11.56 -1.67
CA ARG A 69 -0.24 -11.14 -2.61
C ARG A 69 -1.21 -10.06 -2.12
N PHE A 70 -1.17 -9.71 -0.84
CA PHE A 70 -2.01 -8.66 -0.22
C PHE A 70 -1.19 -7.55 0.42
N VAL A 71 0.09 -7.45 0.04
CA VAL A 71 1.01 -6.44 0.53
C VAL A 71 0.78 -5.14 -0.25
N HIS A 72 0.57 -4.03 0.47
CA HIS A 72 0.26 -2.73 -0.13
C HIS A 72 1.00 -1.57 0.54
N SER A 73 0.99 -0.37 -0.04
CA SER A 73 1.45 0.82 0.70
C SER A 73 0.63 1.02 1.99
N ARG A 74 1.25 1.54 3.05
CA ARG A 74 0.53 1.89 4.29
C ARG A 74 -0.64 2.84 4.05
N PHE A 75 -0.47 3.76 3.10
CA PHE A 75 -1.53 4.67 2.68
C PHE A 75 -2.71 3.91 2.06
N TYR A 76 -2.45 3.00 1.11
CA TYR A 76 -3.48 2.18 0.49
C TYR A 76 -4.20 1.29 1.52
N ALA A 77 -3.43 0.63 2.40
CA ALA A 77 -3.99 -0.17 3.48
C ALA A 77 -4.95 0.63 4.38
N ALA A 78 -4.56 1.85 4.77
CA ALA A 78 -5.38 2.73 5.60
C ALA A 78 -6.67 3.22 4.92
N HIS A 79 -6.68 3.38 3.58
CA HIS A 79 -7.82 3.96 2.87
C HIS A 79 -8.77 2.90 2.28
N MET A 80 -8.25 1.75 1.85
CA MET A 80 -9.02 0.74 1.13
C MET A 80 -9.44 -0.44 2.02
N LEU A 81 -8.63 -0.81 3.02
CA LEU A 81 -8.91 -1.99 3.86
C LEU A 81 -9.61 -1.65 5.18
N ASP A 82 -9.56 -0.38 5.60
CA ASP A 82 -10.16 0.09 6.86
C ASP A 82 -11.64 0.50 6.73
N GLY A 83 -12.25 0.35 5.54
CA GLY A 83 -13.70 0.54 5.32
C GLY A 83 -14.23 1.94 5.61
N ARG A 84 -13.40 2.92 5.95
CA ARG A 84 -13.77 4.32 6.15
C ARG A 84 -13.70 5.11 4.84
N CYS A 85 -14.31 4.56 3.80
CA CYS A 85 -14.59 5.33 2.59
C CYS A 85 -16.00 5.93 2.71
N GLY A 86 -16.05 7.18 3.19
CA GLY A 86 -17.21 8.06 3.01
C GLY A 86 -17.79 8.69 4.29
N SER A 87 -17.19 9.77 4.79
CA SER A 87 -17.96 10.84 5.48
C SER A 87 -17.22 12.17 5.73
N LEU A 88 -16.12 12.53 5.04
CA LEU A 88 -15.46 13.84 5.26
C LEU A 88 -16.17 15.04 4.59
N LEU A 89 -17.48 14.96 4.37
CA LEU A 89 -18.30 16.10 3.96
C LEU A 89 -19.67 16.02 4.66
N SER A 90 -19.72 16.27 5.97
CA SER A 90 -20.84 16.92 6.69
C SER A 90 -20.59 16.88 8.20
N ASP A 91 -19.80 17.81 8.73
CA ASP A 91 -19.93 18.24 10.13
C ASP A 91 -19.99 19.77 10.15
N GLU A 92 -21.15 20.23 9.70
CA GLU A 92 -21.99 21.22 10.38
C GLU A 92 -21.27 22.39 11.09
N VAL A 93 -21.33 23.55 10.43
CA VAL A 93 -21.35 24.88 11.05
C VAL A 93 -22.23 24.85 12.30
N GLY A 94 -21.59 24.92 13.47
CA GLY A 94 -22.26 24.96 14.76
C GLY A 94 -23.23 26.14 14.84
N ALA A 95 -24.53 25.82 14.86
CA ALA A 95 -25.60 26.75 15.21
C ALA A 95 -25.48 27.11 16.70
N VAL A 96 -25.11 28.35 17.01
CA VAL A 96 -25.28 28.94 18.35
C VAL A 96 -26.66 29.57 18.45
N ALA A 97 -27.65 28.77 18.83
CA ALA A 97 -28.95 29.24 19.28
C ALA A 97 -28.83 29.71 20.75
N GLY A 98 -29.35 30.90 21.02
CA GLY A 98 -29.24 31.58 22.31
C GLY A 98 -29.97 30.87 23.46
N SER A 99 -29.61 31.24 24.68
CA SER A 99 -30.44 31.04 25.86
C SER A 99 -30.34 32.27 26.75
N SER A 100 -31.50 32.87 26.94
CA SER A 100 -31.85 33.93 27.89
C SER A 100 -31.58 33.50 29.34
N ALA A 101 -30.99 34.40 30.14
CA ALA A 101 -31.07 34.35 31.60
C ALA A 101 -32.07 35.43 32.05
N GLY A 102 -33.12 35.01 32.75
CA GLY A 102 -33.89 35.86 33.65
C GLY A 102 -33.43 35.62 35.09
N ASP A 103 -33.32 36.68 35.86
CA ASP A 103 -33.96 36.92 37.17
C ASP A 103 -33.71 38.37 37.58
#